data_AF-A0A2V7DMB2-F1
#
_entry.id   AF-A0A2V7DMB2-F1
#
_cell.length_a   1.000
_cell.length_b   1.000
_cell.length_c   1.000
_cell.angle_alpha   90.00
_cell.angle_beta   90.00
_cell.angle_gamma   90.00
#
_symmetry.space_group_name_H-M   'P 1'
#
loop_
_entity.id
_entity.type
_entity.pdbx_description
1 polymer ?
#
loop_
_entity_poly.entity_id
_entity_poly.type
_entity_poly.pdbx_seq_one_letter_code
_entity_poly.pdbx_strand_id
1 'polypeptide(L)'
;MRWTRTIVVLTLAFAAGLTTVAGAAQSPTSPTSPPARWASQLQQQLGLSDQQLQAIREIYQRDADAKRQQGQQLRQAQAELRHLALTSTDNEAIQAKQDDVQRLTAQVIQMRTSTLRQVAPVLTPDQREKFAQLMARGGHGRHHQPTS
;
A
#
# COMPACT_ATOMS: atom_id res chain seq x y z
N MET A 1 71.81 -14.17 7.04
CA MET A 1 72.70 -13.16 7.67
C MET A 1 71.83 -12.12 8.36
N ARG A 2 72.21 -11.75 9.58
CA ARG A 2 71.46 -10.86 10.47
C ARG A 2 72.00 -9.41 10.34
N TRP A 3 71.16 -8.43 10.69
CA TRP A 3 71.44 -7.05 11.15
C TRP A 3 71.30 -5.96 10.06
N THR A 4 70.71 -4.79 10.28
CA THR A 4 70.56 -4.00 11.52
C THR A 4 69.40 -3.00 11.39
N ARG A 5 68.84 -2.60 12.53
CA ARG A 5 67.77 -1.61 12.69
C ARG A 5 68.30 -0.19 12.45
N THR A 6 67.60 0.60 11.65
CA THR A 6 67.57 2.05 11.81
C THR A 6 66.13 2.52 11.65
N ILE A 7 65.57 2.94 12.79
CA ILE A 7 64.30 3.60 12.92
C ILE A 7 64.53 5.06 12.53
N VAL A 8 63.87 5.53 11.47
CA VAL A 8 63.63 6.96 11.27
C VAL A 8 62.15 7.18 11.45
N VAL A 9 61.80 7.64 12.65
CA VAL A 9 60.49 8.23 12.94
C VAL A 9 60.45 9.56 12.18
N LEU A 10 59.69 9.61 11.09
CA LEU A 10 59.22 10.87 10.56
C LEU A 10 57.70 10.91 10.77
N THR A 11 57.32 11.42 11.93
CA THR A 11 55.99 11.88 12.25
C THR A 11 55.59 12.99 11.28
N LEU A 12 54.73 12.68 10.32
CA LEU A 12 53.93 13.69 9.64
C LEU A 12 52.52 13.64 10.25
N ALA A 13 52.22 14.63 11.06
CA ALA A 13 50.88 14.89 11.57
C ALA A 13 49.98 15.28 10.39
N PHE A 14 49.01 14.44 10.05
CA PHE A 14 47.89 14.84 9.21
C PHE A 14 46.64 14.91 10.07
N ALA A 15 46.12 16.14 10.14
CA ALA A 15 45.02 16.54 10.99
C ALA A 15 43.68 16.00 10.50
N ALA A 16 42.81 15.73 11.47
CA ALA A 16 41.36 15.88 11.44
C ALA A 16 40.59 15.33 10.21
N GLY A 17 40.01 14.15 10.40
CA GLY A 17 38.92 13.63 9.57
C GLY A 17 37.88 12.91 10.43
N LEU A 18 37.26 13.60 11.40
CA LEU A 18 36.06 13.10 12.08
C LEU A 18 34.88 13.20 11.10
N THR A 19 34.70 12.19 10.25
CA THR A 19 33.44 12.05 9.50
C THR A 19 32.40 11.43 10.42
N THR A 20 31.68 12.29 11.14
CA THR A 20 30.40 11.94 11.74
C THR A 20 29.44 11.58 10.62
N VAL A 21 29.13 10.29 10.45
CA VAL A 21 28.01 9.86 9.61
C VAL A 21 26.75 10.36 10.33
N ALA A 22 26.26 11.51 9.91
CA ALA A 22 25.00 12.06 10.36
C ALA A 22 23.92 11.02 10.06
N GLY A 23 23.30 10.49 11.12
CA GLY A 23 22.18 9.57 11.00
C GLY A 23 21.12 10.21 10.10
N ALA A 24 20.81 9.53 9.00
CA ALA A 24 19.57 9.78 8.30
C ALA A 24 18.46 9.44 9.30
N ALA A 25 17.98 10.45 10.01
CA ALA A 25 16.73 10.42 10.73
C ALA A 25 15.69 9.98 9.72
N GLN A 26 15.32 8.70 9.80
CA GLN A 26 14.15 8.18 9.12
C GLN A 26 13.00 8.97 9.74
N SER A 27 12.53 9.99 9.02
CA SER A 27 11.30 10.68 9.37
C SER A 27 10.25 9.61 9.61
N PRO A 28 9.62 9.53 10.79
CA PRO A 28 8.56 8.57 11.01
C PRO A 28 7.54 8.81 9.92
N THR A 29 7.39 7.83 9.04
CA THR A 29 6.32 7.82 8.04
C THR A 29 5.03 7.94 8.83
N SER A 30 4.41 9.12 8.80
CA SER A 30 3.16 9.37 9.51
C SER A 30 2.18 8.24 9.15
N PRO A 31 1.53 7.61 10.14
CA PRO A 31 0.53 6.58 9.86
C PRO A 31 -0.46 7.18 8.87
N THR A 32 -0.59 6.54 7.71
CA THR A 32 -1.34 7.06 6.56
C THR A 32 -2.82 7.02 6.91
N SER A 33 -3.26 7.98 7.73
CA SER A 33 -4.65 8.18 8.13
C SER A 33 -5.53 8.20 6.88
N PRO A 34 -6.74 7.62 6.92
CA PRO A 34 -7.62 7.68 5.75
C PRO A 34 -7.81 9.17 5.44
N PRO A 35 -7.87 9.58 4.16
CA PRO A 35 -8.04 10.98 3.82
C PRO A 35 -9.27 11.51 4.56
N ALA A 36 -9.11 12.61 5.30
CA ALA A 36 -10.11 13.11 6.24
C ALA A 36 -11.53 13.19 5.64
N ARG A 37 -11.61 13.50 4.34
CA ARG A 37 -12.85 13.54 3.55
C ARG A 37 -13.62 12.22 3.52
N TRP A 38 -12.95 11.08 3.37
CA TRP A 38 -13.61 9.77 3.33
C TRP A 38 -14.26 9.43 4.68
N ALA A 39 -13.54 9.68 5.77
CA ALA A 39 -14.02 9.40 7.12
C ALA A 39 -15.26 10.25 7.45
N SER A 40 -15.23 11.55 7.13
CA SER A 40 -16.36 12.44 7.32
C SER A 40 -17.58 12.04 6.47
N GLN A 41 -17.35 11.64 5.21
CA GLN A 41 -18.44 11.20 4.34
C GLN A 41 -19.08 9.90 4.85
N LEU A 42 -18.28 8.94 5.31
CA LEU A 42 -18.78 7.68 5.85
C LEU A 42 -19.58 7.91 7.15
N GLN A 43 -19.09 8.80 8.02
CA GLN A 43 -19.80 9.19 9.24
C GLN A 43 -21.16 9.80 8.94
N GLN A 44 -21.23 10.77 8.02
CA GLN A 44 -22.49 11.41 7.61
C GLN A 44 -23.45 10.42 6.96
N GLN A 45 -22.93 9.54 6.09
CA GLN A 45 -23.76 8.58 5.37
C GLN A 45 -24.31 7.49 6.28
N LEU A 46 -23.55 7.00 7.26
CA LEU A 46 -24.00 5.91 8.14
C LEU A 46 -24.52 6.38 9.50
N GLY A 47 -24.39 7.67 9.83
CA GLY A 47 -24.70 8.17 11.17
C GLY A 47 -23.83 7.50 12.23
N LEU A 48 -22.52 7.40 11.97
CA LEU A 48 -21.59 6.75 12.91
C LEU A 48 -21.39 7.62 14.15
N SER A 49 -21.35 7.00 15.32
CA SER A 49 -20.79 7.65 16.51
C SER A 49 -19.29 7.88 16.33
N ASP A 50 -18.71 8.80 17.10
CA ASP A 50 -17.27 9.05 17.05
C ASP A 50 -16.45 7.81 17.42
N GLN A 51 -16.96 7.01 18.38
CA GLN A 51 -16.34 5.74 18.75
C GLN A 51 -16.37 4.72 17.60
N GLN A 52 -17.50 4.60 16.90
CA GLN A 52 -17.60 3.72 15.73
C GLN A 52 -16.66 4.18 14.60
N LEU A 53 -16.61 5.49 14.34
CA LEU A 53 -15.73 6.07 13.33
C LEU A 53 -14.25 5.79 13.66
N GLN A 54 -13.87 5.97 14.92
CA GLN A 54 -12.49 5.74 15.36
C GLN A 54 -12.10 4.26 15.24
N ALA A 55 -12.98 3.33 15.69
CA ALA A 55 -12.75 1.90 15.53
C ALA A 55 -12.60 1.49 14.05
N ILE A 56 -13.46 2.03 13.18
CA ILE A 56 -13.35 1.79 11.73
C ILE A 56 -12.02 2.35 11.20
N ARG A 57 -11.62 3.56 11.60
CA ARG A 57 -10.36 4.16 11.17
C ARG A 57 -9.18 3.26 11.53
N GLU A 58 -9.13 2.74 12.75
CA GLU A 58 -8.07 1.84 13.21
C GLU A 58 -8.01 0.55 12.38
N ILE A 59 -9.16 -0.06 12.08
CA ILE A 59 -9.25 -1.23 11.18
C ILE A 59 -8.64 -0.92 9.80
N TYR A 60 -8.94 0.25 9.23
CA TYR A 60 -8.38 0.64 7.93
C TYR A 60 -6.89 0.99 8.01
N GLN A 61 -6.43 1.58 9.12
CA GLN A 61 -5.04 1.96 9.34
C GLN A 61 -4.12 0.77 9.46
N ARG A 62 -4.52 -0.26 10.22
CA ARG A 62 -3.65 -1.39 10.53
C ARG A 62 -3.04 -2.05 9.27
N ASP A 63 -3.84 -2.15 8.21
CA ASP A 63 -3.45 -2.84 6.98
C ASP A 63 -3.28 -1.87 5.79
N ALA A 64 -3.18 -0.56 6.04
CA ALA A 64 -3.17 0.47 5.00
C ALA A 64 -1.98 0.30 4.03
N ASP A 65 -0.79 0.06 4.56
CA ASP A 65 0.45 -0.07 3.77
C ASP A 65 0.42 -1.32 2.90
N ALA A 66 0.04 -2.46 3.50
CA ALA A 66 -0.14 -3.70 2.77
C ALA A 66 -1.15 -3.56 1.62
N LYS A 67 -2.29 -2.87 1.86
CA LYS A 67 -3.29 -2.63 0.80
C LYS A 67 -2.75 -1.73 -0.31
N ARG A 68 -1.98 -0.69 0.05
CA ARG A 68 -1.36 0.21 -0.94
C ARG A 68 -0.37 -0.55 -1.83
N GLN A 69 0.51 -1.34 -1.21
CA GLN A 69 1.50 -2.16 -1.90
C GLN A 69 0.82 -3.19 -2.81
N GLN A 70 -0.16 -3.92 -2.30
CA GLN A 70 -0.92 -4.91 -3.09
C GLN A 70 -1.61 -4.24 -4.30
N GLY A 71 -2.21 -3.07 -4.09
CA GLY A 71 -2.84 -2.31 -5.17
C GLY A 71 -1.85 -1.82 -6.22
N GLN A 72 -0.63 -1.42 -5.81
CA GLN A 72 0.44 -1.06 -6.75
C GLN A 72 0.90 -2.27 -7.56
N GLN A 73 1.14 -3.42 -6.91
CA GLN A 73 1.53 -4.66 -7.58
C GLN A 73 0.49 -5.11 -8.60
N LEU A 74 -0.80 -5.08 -8.25
CA LEU A 74 -1.87 -5.43 -9.18
C LEU A 74 -1.91 -4.48 -10.39
N ARG A 75 -1.81 -3.17 -10.17
CA ARG A 75 -1.79 -2.19 -11.28
C ARG A 75 -0.60 -2.39 -12.21
N GLN A 76 0.57 -2.64 -11.64
CA GLN A 76 1.78 -2.92 -12.41
C GLN A 76 1.62 -4.20 -13.24
N ALA A 77 1.17 -5.30 -12.61
CA ALA A 77 0.97 -6.56 -13.30
C ALA A 77 -0.06 -6.45 -14.43
N GLN A 78 -1.13 -5.69 -14.24
CA GLN A 78 -2.13 -5.41 -15.27
C GLN A 78 -1.57 -4.58 -16.44
N ALA A 79 -0.70 -3.60 -16.16
CA ALA A 79 -0.05 -2.81 -17.19
C ALA A 79 0.91 -3.66 -18.03
N GLU A 80 1.72 -4.49 -17.37
CA GLU A 80 2.64 -5.42 -18.01
C GLU A 80 1.89 -6.49 -18.84
N LEU A 81 0.79 -7.05 -18.31
CA LEU A 81 -0.06 -7.97 -19.06
C LEU A 81 -0.60 -7.32 -20.33
N ARG A 82 -1.12 -6.08 -20.22
CA ARG A 82 -1.64 -5.34 -21.37
C ARG A 82 -0.54 -5.10 -22.42
N HIS A 83 0.66 -4.76 -21.97
CA HIS A 83 1.79 -4.58 -22.87
C HIS A 83 2.13 -5.89 -23.58
N LEU A 84 2.35 -6.99 -22.84
CA LEU A 84 2.67 -8.29 -23.41
C LEU A 84 1.62 -8.77 -24.42
N ALA A 85 0.33 -8.64 -24.09
CA ALA A 85 -0.76 -9.04 -24.97
C ALA A 85 -0.83 -8.25 -26.28
N LEU A 86 -0.24 -7.04 -26.35
CA LEU A 86 -0.24 -6.19 -27.54
C LEU A 86 1.07 -6.25 -28.33
N THR A 87 2.19 -6.59 -27.67
CA THR A 87 3.53 -6.48 -28.28
C THR A 87 4.25 -7.81 -28.43
N SER A 88 3.81 -8.87 -27.75
CA SER A 88 4.48 -10.17 -27.72
C SER A 88 3.69 -11.22 -28.48
N THR A 89 4.39 -12.16 -29.11
CA THR A 89 3.83 -13.41 -29.65
C THR A 89 4.10 -14.61 -28.74
N ASP A 90 4.79 -14.41 -27.61
CA ASP A 90 5.07 -15.44 -26.62
C ASP A 90 3.82 -15.68 -25.75
N ASN A 91 3.07 -16.72 -26.09
CA ASN A 91 1.85 -17.10 -25.39
C ASN A 91 2.11 -17.61 -23.98
N GLU A 92 3.27 -18.21 -23.70
CA GLU A 92 3.58 -18.70 -22.34
C GLU A 92 3.84 -17.52 -21.40
N ALA A 93 4.57 -16.50 -21.87
CA ALA A 93 4.77 -15.28 -21.09
C ALA A 93 3.46 -14.52 -20.82
N ILE A 94 2.55 -14.46 -21.80
CA ILE A 94 1.22 -13.85 -21.62
C ILE A 94 0.42 -14.64 -20.58
N GLN A 95 0.38 -15.97 -20.68
CA GLN A 95 -0.35 -16.82 -19.76
C GLN A 95 0.19 -16.72 -18.33
N ALA A 96 1.51 -16.80 -18.15
CA ALA A 96 2.13 -16.63 -16.84
C ALA A 96 1.76 -15.28 -16.20
N LYS A 97 1.74 -14.20 -17.01
CA LYS A 97 1.37 -12.88 -16.51
C LYS A 97 -0.12 -12.76 -16.18
N GLN A 98 -0.98 -13.46 -16.93
CA GLN A 98 -2.39 -13.55 -16.63
C GLN A 98 -2.62 -14.23 -15.27
N ASP A 99 -1.93 -15.33 -15.00
CA ASP A 99 -2.03 -16.06 -13.74
C ASP A 99 -1.58 -15.19 -12.54
N ASP A 100 -0.52 -14.39 -12.73
CA ASP A 100 -0.09 -13.40 -11.75
C ASP A 100 -1.19 -12.36 -11.43
N VAL A 101 -1.85 -11.82 -12.46
CA VAL A 101 -2.94 -10.86 -12.27
C VAL A 101 -4.13 -11.51 -11.55
N GLN A 102 -4.47 -12.76 -11.88
CA GLN A 102 -5.53 -13.50 -11.20
C GLN A 102 -5.22 -13.70 -9.71
N ARG A 103 -4.01 -14.14 -9.39
CA ARG A 103 -3.53 -14.32 -8.01
C ARG A 103 -3.57 -13.01 -7.21
N LEU A 104 -3.04 -11.92 -7.78
CA LEU A 104 -3.03 -10.60 -7.14
C LEU A 104 -4.45 -10.06 -6.92
N THR A 105 -5.36 -10.33 -7.86
CA THR A 105 -6.78 -9.95 -7.75
C THR A 105 -7.46 -10.71 -6.61
N ALA A 106 -7.23 -12.02 -6.50
CA ALA A 106 -7.77 -12.82 -5.41
C ALA A 106 -7.30 -12.30 -4.04
N GLN A 107 -6.03 -11.92 -3.92
CA GLN A 107 -5.48 -11.32 -2.69
C GLN A 107 -6.16 -9.99 -2.34
N VAL A 108 -6.39 -9.10 -3.31
CA VAL A 108 -7.13 -7.84 -3.07
C VAL A 108 -8.55 -8.11 -2.58
N ILE A 109 -9.26 -9.06 -3.19
CA ILE A 109 -10.62 -9.45 -2.77
C ILE A 109 -10.60 -9.98 -1.35
N GLN A 110 -9.65 -10.87 -1.02
CA GLN A 110 -9.50 -11.41 0.33
C GLN A 110 -9.27 -10.30 1.38
N MET A 111 -8.38 -9.34 1.10
CA MET A 111 -8.12 -8.21 2.00
C MET A 111 -9.36 -7.33 2.20
N ARG A 112 -10.09 -7.03 1.11
CA ARG A 112 -11.33 -6.25 1.17
C ARG A 112 -12.37 -6.96 2.02
N THR A 113 -12.62 -8.24 1.77
CA THR A 113 -13.58 -9.06 2.51
C THR A 113 -13.20 -9.19 3.99
N SER A 114 -11.91 -9.41 4.29
CA SER A 114 -11.42 -9.44 5.67
C SER A 114 -11.68 -8.12 6.40
N THR A 115 -11.44 -6.99 5.73
CA THR A 115 -11.72 -5.66 6.30
C THR A 115 -13.21 -5.47 6.58
N LEU A 116 -14.06 -5.86 5.64
CA LEU A 116 -15.51 -5.78 5.81
C LEU A 116 -16.01 -6.62 6.97
N ARG A 117 -15.46 -7.83 7.15
CA ARG A 117 -15.77 -8.69 8.30
C ARG A 117 -15.39 -8.07 9.64
N GLN A 118 -14.35 -7.24 9.68
CA GLN A 118 -13.92 -6.54 10.89
C GLN A 118 -14.76 -5.29 11.16
N VAL A 119 -15.21 -4.59 10.12
CA VAL A 119 -16.09 -3.42 10.24
C VAL A 119 -17.52 -3.81 10.63
N ALA A 120 -18.04 -4.92 10.10
CA ALA A 120 -19.42 -5.37 10.32
C ALA A 120 -19.88 -5.37 11.80
N PRO A 121 -19.11 -5.90 12.77
CA PRO A 121 -19.51 -5.88 14.19
C PRO A 121 -19.49 -4.48 14.84
N VAL A 122 -18.81 -3.49 14.25
CA VAL A 122 -18.80 -2.09 14.74
C VAL A 122 -20.11 -1.38 14.40
N LEU A 123 -20.78 -1.81 13.33
CA LEU A 123 -22.00 -1.20 12.82
C LEU A 123 -23.26 -1.82 13.44
N THR A 124 -24.32 -1.02 13.60
CA THR A 124 -25.67 -1.54 13.87
C THR A 124 -26.22 -2.31 12.66
N PRO A 125 -27.27 -3.13 12.81
CA PRO A 125 -27.91 -3.81 11.67
C PRO A 125 -28.30 -2.86 10.53
N ASP A 126 -28.95 -1.74 10.86
CA ASP A 126 -29.38 -0.74 9.86
C ASP A 126 -28.20 -0.07 9.16
N GLN A 127 -27.13 0.22 9.91
CA GLN A 127 -25.89 0.77 9.36
C GLN A 127 -25.19 -0.20 8.42
N ARG A 128 -25.20 -1.51 8.72
CA ARG A 128 -24.64 -2.54 7.84
C ARG A 128 -25.39 -2.60 6.52
N GLU A 129 -26.71 -2.58 6.57
CA GLU A 129 -27.57 -2.61 5.38
C GLU A 129 -27.31 -1.37 4.51
N LYS A 130 -27.30 -0.18 5.13
CA LYS A 130 -26.96 1.07 4.43
C LYS A 130 -25.55 1.03 3.83
N PHE A 131 -24.59 0.46 4.54
CA PHE A 131 -23.22 0.32 4.05
C PHE A 131 -23.12 -0.63 2.86
N ALA A 132 -23.86 -1.75 2.88
CA ALA A 132 -23.96 -2.66 1.73
C ALA A 132 -24.50 -1.95 0.49
N GLN A 133 -25.55 -1.13 0.64
CA GLN A 133 -26.12 -0.35 -0.46
C GLN A 133 -25.16 0.71 -1.01
N LEU A 134 -24.41 1.40 -0.15
CA LEU A 134 -23.37 2.35 -0.59
C LEU A 134 -22.28 1.64 -1.39
N MET A 135 -21.87 0.45 -0.97
CA MET A 135 -20.84 -0.34 -1.64
C MET A 135 -21.30 -0.92 -2.98
N ALA A 136 -22.58 -1.28 -3.11
CA ALA A 136 -23.17 -1.68 -4.38
C ALA A 136 -23.17 -0.53 -5.40
N ARG A 137 -23.54 0.68 -4.97
CA ARG A 137 -23.54 1.89 -5.83
C ARG A 137 -22.13 2.30 -6.28
N GLY A 138 -21.14 2.19 -5.38
CA GLY A 138 -19.75 2.54 -5.70
C GLY A 138 -19.06 1.59 -6.70
N GLY A 139 -19.63 0.40 -6.95
CA GLY A 139 -19.10 -0.57 -7.91
C GLY A 139 -19.48 -0.33 -9.37
N HIS A 140 -20.42 0.60 -9.65
CA HIS A 140 -21.01 0.79 -10.99
C HIS A 140 -20.61 2.10 -11.69
N GLY A 141 -19.66 2.86 -11.15
CA GLY A 141 -19.21 4.17 -11.68
C GLY A 141 -18.37 4.13 -12.98
N ARG A 142 -18.42 3.04 -13.75
CA ARG A 142 -17.83 2.93 -15.11
C ARG A 142 -18.80 2.25 -16.07
N HIS A 143 -20.04 2.72 -16.14
CA HIS A 143 -20.85 2.51 -17.32
C HIS A 143 -20.66 3.72 -18.24
N HIS A 144 -20.19 3.42 -19.45
CA HIS A 144 -20.09 4.30 -20.60
C HIS A 144 -21.32 5.23 -20.70
N GLN A 145 -21.08 6.54 -20.82
CA GLN A 145 -22.05 7.38 -21.52
C GLN A 145 -22.12 6.88 -22.98
N PRO A 146 -23.30 6.56 -23.52
CA PRO A 146 -23.44 6.41 -24.96
C PRO A 146 -23.29 7.80 -25.56
N THR A 147 -22.20 8.01 -26.30
CA THR A 147 -22.08 9.18 -27.18
C THR A 147 -23.24 9.12 -28.17
N SER A 148 -24.08 10.15 -28.14
CA SER A 148 -25.18 10.37 -29.08
C SER A 148 -24.67 10.63 -30.49
#